data_AF-A0AA37BGB7-F1
#
_entry.id   AF-A0AA37BGB7-F1
#
_cell.length_a   1.000
_cell.length_b   1.000
_cell.length_c   1.000
_cell.angle_alpha   90.00
_cell.angle_beta   90.00
_cell.angle_gamma   90.00
#
_symmetry.space_group_name_H-M   'P 1'
#
loop_
_entity.id
_entity.type
_entity.pdbx_description
1 polymer ?
#
loop_
_entity_poly.entity_id
_entity_poly.type
_entity_poly.pdbx_seq_one_letter_code
_entity_poly.pdbx_strand_id
1 'polypeptide(L)'
;MTLKTILLSVIDLAQQPTGQPTAPPAGVNTEGLADFLRRFFAPLFLVIVSVVALFFLFTREITRFVQFIILAIAIGVIFYVPNIIEVTAKAIAGALGITGS
;
A
#
# COMPACT_ATOMS: atom_id res chain seq x y z
N MET A 1 -10.66 42.46 44.09
CA MET A 1 -11.45 42.20 42.86
C MET A 1 -10.60 41.96 41.60
N THR A 2 -9.33 42.38 41.58
CA THR A 2 -8.43 42.22 40.41
C THR A 2 -8.03 40.77 40.10
N LEU A 3 -7.80 39.94 41.12
CA LEU A 3 -7.37 38.55 40.92
C LEU A 3 -8.45 37.66 40.27
N LYS A 4 -9.73 37.87 40.63
CA LYS A 4 -10.87 37.17 40.04
C LYS A 4 -11.03 37.52 38.55
N THR A 5 -10.80 38.78 38.19
CA THR A 5 -10.84 39.25 36.80
C THR A 5 -9.74 38.61 35.96
N ILE A 6 -8.50 38.56 36.50
CA ILE A 6 -7.38 37.92 35.81
C ILE A 6 -7.68 36.43 35.60
N LEU A 7 -8.12 35.73 36.65
CA LEU A 7 -8.43 34.30 36.57
C LEU A 7 -9.52 33.99 35.52
N LEU A 8 -10.58 34.80 35.49
CA LEU A 8 -11.65 34.67 34.50
C LEU A 8 -11.15 34.90 33.07
N SER A 9 -10.27 35.89 32.85
CA SER A 9 -9.69 36.11 31.52
C SER A 9 -8.76 34.99 31.05
N VAL A 10 -8.04 34.31 31.96
CA VAL A 10 -7.20 33.16 31.57
C VAL A 10 -8.06 31.94 31.21
N ILE A 11 -9.19 31.77 31.91
CA ILE A 11 -10.16 30.71 31.62
C ILE A 11 -10.85 30.95 30.28
N ASP A 12 -11.21 32.20 29.96
CA ASP A 12 -11.77 32.59 28.66
C ASP A 12 -10.78 32.33 27.50
N LEU A 13 -9.49 32.68 27.70
CA LEU A 13 -8.43 32.36 26.73
C LEU A 13 -8.22 30.86 26.53
N ALA A 14 -8.33 30.07 27.60
CA ALA A 14 -8.20 28.61 27.55
C ALA A 14 -9.44 27.92 26.95
N GLN A 15 -10.61 28.56 27.03
CA GLN A 15 -11.86 28.10 26.41
C GLN A 15 -12.08 28.67 25.01
N GLN A 16 -11.19 29.52 24.51
CA GLN A 16 -11.28 30.00 23.14
C GLN A 16 -11.19 28.79 22.21
N PRO A 17 -12.27 28.45 21.48
CA PRO A 17 -12.22 27.35 20.55
C PRO A 17 -11.17 27.72 19.51
N THR A 18 -10.06 26.99 19.47
CA THR A 18 -9.03 27.13 18.41
C THR A 18 -9.57 26.77 17.02
N GLY A 19 -10.89 26.57 16.89
CA GLY A 19 -11.63 26.37 15.65
C GLY A 19 -12.44 27.60 15.21
N GLN A 20 -12.21 28.80 15.75
CA GLN A 20 -12.78 29.99 15.16
C GLN A 20 -12.12 30.19 13.78
N PRO A 21 -12.87 30.13 12.66
CA PRO A 21 -12.31 30.41 11.36
C PRO A 21 -11.93 31.89 11.38
N THR A 22 -10.67 32.20 11.64
CA THR A 22 -10.07 33.46 11.21
C THR A 22 -10.33 33.50 9.71
N ALA A 23 -11.19 34.45 9.30
CA ALA A 23 -11.40 34.72 7.89
C ALA A 23 -10.02 34.75 7.23
N PRO A 24 -9.76 33.93 6.21
CA PRO A 24 -8.46 33.88 5.57
C PRO A 24 -8.03 35.32 5.26
N PRO A 25 -6.74 35.68 5.44
CA PRO A 25 -6.23 36.96 4.93
C PRO A 25 -6.72 37.08 3.48
N ALA A 26 -7.05 38.29 3.03
CA ALA A 26 -7.52 38.57 1.66
C ALA A 26 -6.46 38.18 0.62
N GLY A 27 -6.24 36.88 0.50
CA GLY A 27 -5.36 36.18 -0.39
C GLY A 27 -6.13 35.84 -1.63
N VAL A 28 -5.38 35.56 -2.68
CA VAL A 28 -5.89 35.17 -4.00
C VAL A 28 -7.15 34.31 -3.87
N ASN A 29 -8.25 34.76 -4.47
CA ASN A 29 -9.52 34.03 -4.47
C ASN A 29 -9.33 32.68 -5.17
N THR A 30 -9.12 31.62 -4.38
CA THR A 30 -8.89 30.26 -4.86
C THR A 30 -10.16 29.41 -4.91
N GLU A 31 -11.33 29.97 -4.59
CA GLU A 31 -12.60 29.23 -4.60
C GLU A 31 -12.88 28.54 -5.95
N GLY A 32 -12.71 29.26 -7.07
CA GLY A 32 -12.90 28.67 -8.39
C GLY A 32 -11.90 27.55 -8.71
N LEU A 33 -10.66 27.68 -8.23
CA LEU A 33 -9.65 26.64 -8.38
C LEU A 33 -9.97 25.42 -7.51
N ALA A 34 -10.43 25.63 -6.28
CA ALA A 34 -10.83 24.57 -5.36
C ALA A 34 -12.04 23.79 -5.89
N ASP A 35 -13.03 24.49 -6.47
CA ASP A 35 -14.19 23.87 -7.10
C ASP A 35 -13.81 23.07 -8.35
N PHE A 36 -12.90 23.58 -9.17
CA PHE A 36 -12.35 22.84 -10.31
C PHE A 36 -11.60 21.58 -9.85
N LEU A 37 -10.69 21.69 -8.87
CA LEU A 37 -9.97 20.55 -8.30
C LEU A 37 -10.94 19.50 -7.73
N ARG A 38 -11.97 19.90 -6.98
CA ARG A 38 -12.95 18.94 -6.45
C ARG A 38 -13.76 18.25 -7.54
N ARG A 39 -14.30 19.01 -8.50
CA ARG A 39 -15.15 18.44 -9.56
C ARG A 39 -14.39 17.56 -10.53
N PHE A 40 -13.11 17.87 -10.78
CA PHE A 40 -12.31 17.15 -11.77
C PHE A 40 -11.38 16.11 -11.14
N PHE A 41 -10.59 16.51 -10.16
CA PHE A 41 -9.53 15.68 -9.59
C PHE A 41 -10.09 14.57 -8.68
N ALA A 42 -11.13 14.85 -7.90
CA ALA A 42 -11.70 13.85 -6.98
C ALA A 42 -12.29 12.62 -7.72
N PRO A 43 -13.14 12.76 -8.75
CA PRO A 43 -13.64 11.59 -9.48
C PRO A 43 -12.52 10.86 -10.23
N LEU A 44 -11.58 11.58 -10.84
CA LEU A 44 -10.44 10.96 -11.55
C LEU A 44 -9.57 10.13 -10.59
N PHE A 45 -9.26 10.68 -9.41
CA PHE A 45 -8.50 10.00 -8.39
C PHE A 45 -9.19 8.71 -7.92
N LEU A 46 -10.50 8.76 -7.63
CA LEU A 46 -11.23 7.58 -7.18
C LEU A 46 -11.28 6.47 -8.24
N VAL A 47 -11.42 6.82 -9.51
CA VAL A 47 -11.40 5.83 -10.61
C VAL A 47 -10.03 5.13 -10.66
N ILE A 48 -8.95 5.90 -10.66
CA ILE A 48 -7.59 5.34 -10.73
C ILE A 48 -7.30 4.46 -9.51
N VAL A 49 -7.58 4.97 -8.31
CA VAL A 49 -7.37 4.23 -7.06
C VAL A 49 -8.24 2.97 -7.01
N SER A 50 -9.47 3.01 -7.52
CA SER A 50 -10.34 1.82 -7.61
C SER A 50 -9.72 0.72 -8.47
N VAL A 51 -9.20 1.07 -9.65
CA VAL A 51 -8.51 0.12 -10.53
C VAL A 51 -7.27 -0.45 -9.81
N VAL A 52 -6.42 0.42 -9.27
CA VAL A 52 -5.21 -0.01 -8.54
C VAL A 52 -5.57 -0.89 -7.34
N ALA A 53 -6.64 -0.57 -6.60
CA ALA A 53 -7.12 -1.35 -5.47
C ALA A 53 -7.61 -2.74 -5.90
N LEU A 54 -8.33 -2.86 -7.01
CA LEU A 54 -8.72 -4.15 -7.58
C LEU A 54 -7.50 -4.98 -7.96
N PHE A 55 -6.56 -4.40 -8.71
CA PHE A 55 -5.31 -5.07 -9.05
C PHE A 55 -4.55 -5.50 -7.80
N PHE A 56 -4.45 -4.65 -6.79
CA PHE A 56 -3.77 -4.95 -5.55
C PHE A 56 -4.43 -6.08 -4.76
N LEU A 57 -5.76 -6.08 -4.69
CA LEU A 57 -6.56 -7.12 -4.04
C LEU A 57 -6.31 -8.48 -4.69
N PHE A 58 -6.39 -8.53 -6.03
CA PHE A 58 -6.20 -9.79 -6.77
C PHE A 58 -4.74 -10.22 -6.83
N THR A 59 -3.79 -9.30 -6.96
CA THR A 59 -2.36 -9.64 -7.08
C THR A 59 -1.83 -10.34 -5.82
N ARG A 60 -2.25 -9.91 -4.62
CA ARG A 60 -1.81 -10.54 -3.36
C ARG A 60 -2.28 -11.99 -3.21
N GLU A 61 -3.49 -12.29 -3.66
CA GLU A 61 -4.04 -13.64 -3.57
C GLU A 61 -3.57 -14.55 -4.72
N ILE A 62 -3.55 -14.01 -5.95
CA ILE A 62 -3.11 -14.75 -7.15
C ILE A 62 -1.65 -15.14 -7.05
N THR A 63 -0.76 -14.28 -6.56
CA THR A 63 0.67 -14.63 -6.42
C THR A 63 0.90 -15.81 -5.48
N ARG A 64 0.15 -15.90 -4.38
CA ARG A 64 0.19 -17.07 -3.48
C ARG A 64 -0.36 -18.33 -4.16
N PHE A 65 -1.46 -18.21 -4.90
CA PHE A 65 -2.02 -19.32 -5.65
C PHE A 65 -1.08 -19.83 -6.75
N VAL A 66 -0.43 -18.93 -7.47
CA VAL A 66 0.58 -19.24 -8.49
C VAL A 66 1.77 -19.97 -7.87
N GLN A 67 2.23 -19.57 -6.68
CA GLN A 67 3.28 -20.31 -5.97
C GLN A 67 2.89 -21.77 -5.69
N PHE A 68 1.65 -22.01 -5.26
CA PHE A 68 1.15 -23.38 -5.07
C PHE A 68 1.12 -24.18 -6.37
N ILE A 69 0.64 -23.58 -7.46
CA ILE A 69 0.63 -24.23 -8.78
C ILE A 69 2.05 -24.56 -9.24
N ILE A 70 2.98 -23.61 -9.13
CA ILE A 70 4.38 -23.81 -9.53
C ILE A 70 5.00 -24.95 -8.72
N LEU A 71 4.77 -24.99 -7.40
CA LEU A 71 5.27 -26.06 -6.54
C LEU A 71 4.69 -27.42 -6.94
N ALA A 72 3.38 -27.50 -7.14
CA ALA A 72 2.71 -28.73 -7.55
C ALA A 72 3.24 -29.24 -8.90
N ILE A 73 3.42 -28.35 -9.88
CA ILE A 73 4.02 -28.69 -11.17
C ILE A 73 5.47 -29.14 -10.99
N ALA A 74 6.27 -28.45 -10.19
CA ALA A 74 7.68 -28.80 -9.97
C ALA A 74 7.83 -30.22 -9.39
N ILE A 75 7.01 -30.57 -8.39
CA ILE A 75 6.97 -31.93 -7.84
C ILE A 75 6.48 -32.91 -8.92
N GLY A 76 5.43 -32.60 -9.65
CA GLY A 76 4.96 -33.43 -10.77
C GLY A 76 6.06 -33.71 -11.80
N VAL A 77 6.82 -32.70 -12.19
CA VAL A 77 7.92 -32.85 -13.16
C VAL A 77 9.05 -33.72 -12.58
N ILE A 78 9.52 -33.44 -11.36
CA ILE A 78 10.65 -34.17 -10.77
C ILE A 78 10.36 -35.67 -10.61
N PHE A 79 9.16 -36.01 -10.15
CA PHE A 79 8.83 -37.39 -9.81
C PHE A 79 8.21 -38.18 -10.95
N TYR A 80 7.59 -37.52 -11.93
CA TYR A 80 6.80 -38.18 -12.96
C TYR A 80 7.44 -38.14 -14.36
N VAL A 81 8.35 -37.19 -14.62
CA VAL A 81 9.08 -37.16 -15.90
C VAL A 81 10.27 -38.13 -15.80
N PRO A 82 10.36 -39.12 -16.71
CA PRO A 82 11.47 -40.07 -16.70
C PRO A 82 12.80 -39.33 -16.90
N ASN A 83 13.87 -39.86 -16.30
CA ASN A 83 15.25 -39.37 -16.37
C ASN A 83 15.55 -38.06 -15.59
N ILE A 84 14.57 -37.32 -15.07
CA ILE A 84 14.84 -36.10 -14.31
C ILE A 84 15.65 -36.40 -13.04
N ILE A 85 15.26 -37.42 -12.28
CA ILE A 85 15.96 -37.80 -11.04
C ILE A 85 17.42 -38.19 -11.33
N GLU A 86 17.66 -38.90 -12.44
CA GLU A 86 19.01 -39.34 -12.82
C GLU A 86 19.90 -38.17 -13.23
N VAL A 87 19.37 -37.24 -14.04
CA VAL A 87 20.12 -36.05 -14.48
C VAL A 87 20.40 -35.12 -13.30
N THR A 88 19.42 -34.91 -12.41
CA THR A 88 19.62 -34.11 -11.19
C THR A 88 20.64 -34.75 -10.26
N ALA A 89 20.59 -36.08 -10.06
CA ALA A 89 21.58 -36.79 -9.24
C ALA A 89 22.98 -36.69 -9.84
N LYS A 90 23.14 -36.87 -11.15
CA LYS A 90 24.43 -36.73 -11.85
C LYS A 90 24.98 -35.29 -11.76
N ALA A 91 24.12 -34.29 -11.91
CA ALA A 91 24.51 -32.88 -11.79
C ALA A 91 24.98 -32.53 -10.36
N ILE A 92 24.26 -33.00 -9.34
CA ILE A 92 24.64 -32.80 -7.94
C ILE A 92 25.93 -33.55 -7.63
N ALA A 93 26.04 -34.82 -8.05
CA ALA A 93 27.24 -35.62 -7.84
C ALA A 93 28.46 -34.98 -8.52
N GLY A 94 28.32 -34.47 -9.75
CA GLY A 94 29.36 -33.72 -10.44
C GLY A 94 29.76 -32.43 -9.74
N ALA A 95 28.78 -31.66 -9.23
CA ALA A 95 29.05 -30.43 -8.46
C ALA A 95 29.73 -30.69 -7.12
N LEU A 96 29.44 -31.85 -6.51
CA LEU A 96 30.09 -32.31 -5.27
C LEU A 96 31.44 -32.98 -5.50
N GLY A 97 31.90 -33.10 -6.76
CA GLY A 97 33.15 -33.79 -7.11
C GLY A 97 33.07 -35.32 -6.96
N ILE A 98 31.87 -35.86 -6.79
CA ILE A 98 31.58 -37.29 -6.69
C ILE A 98 31.29 -37.79 -8.11
N THR A 99 32.29 -37.76 -8.99
CA THR A 99 32.18 -38.45 -10.28
C THR A 99 32.44 -39.93 -10.05
N GLY A 100 31.38 -40.73 -10.15
CA GLY A 100 31.50 -42.19 -10.18
C GLY A 100 32.42 -42.60 -11.33
N SER A 101 33.51 -43.28 -10.97
CA SER A 101 34.37 -44.05 -11.88
C SER A 101 33.60 -45.17 -12.55
#